data_AF-A0A7J6GVR1-F1
#
_entry.id   AF-A0A7J6GVR1-F1
#
_cell.length_a   1.000
_cell.length_b   1.000
_cell.length_c   1.000
_cell.angle_alpha   90.00
_cell.angle_beta   90.00
_cell.angle_gamma   90.00
#
_symmetry.space_group_name_H-M   'P 1'
#
loop_
_entity.id
_entity.type
_entity.pdbx_description
1 polymer ?
#
loop_
_entity_poly.entity_id
_entity_poly.type
_entity_poly.pdbx_seq_one_letter_code
_entity_poly.pdbx_strand_id
1 'polypeptide(L)'
;MDHHHHHHHHHEDLISKLPDDILVLVLNFLSLRDSTRTSLLSRRWKNLWTLISGTLEFDASKTMEDMRWLRKERSFERPRYANWVNRVMGKHRSLKLEELKICFDLDNSYCLDINKWVEFAAVKEVKKLDLGFPGRWGGMLRNPYCLHISVLCNKIWGKLRSDAFCSLTDLNLSFVDVNDDVVEYFLDKCHNLVNLCIKGSNSLIKVEVSECEGFNLKSLKILECPLIKVVKISTPNLVSFGYDGPLIDMPFNKVPNLSEVYFGGNNTISLANRSKELFGYFSMLKILKLDMSSSVYNFNHVARAFDTQVPELSNLEQLELSIMAYCDQCIIWPCLMIKAAPLLHRFSMKMMFKCTDQDLYDRDDQLLLNEDQIRKLREAVLFTHQSVKEVELYGFSDHRNIHMAELWLRLVDIAVSLEKVTIDVRHPCLKESPWLNVKTQELDKARERVRLFVQKHSKPIDILVL
;
A
#
# COMPACT_ATOMS: atom_id res chain seq x y z
N MET A 1 19.63 -0.22 -74.41
CA MET A 1 19.17 0.84 -73.50
C MET A 1 17.80 0.41 -72.99
N ASP A 2 17.55 0.09 -71.74
CA ASP A 2 18.35 0.05 -70.53
C ASP A 2 17.70 -0.94 -69.56
N HIS A 3 18.52 -1.81 -68.96
CA HIS A 3 18.08 -2.63 -67.83
C HIS A 3 18.01 -1.75 -66.58
N HIS A 4 16.80 -1.39 -66.15
CA HIS A 4 16.59 -0.81 -64.83
C HIS A 4 16.75 -1.87 -63.75
N HIS A 5 17.96 -1.98 -63.20
CA HIS A 5 18.21 -2.52 -61.88
C HIS A 5 17.55 -1.61 -60.84
N HIS A 6 16.42 -2.04 -60.29
CA HIS A 6 15.95 -1.52 -59.01
C HIS A 6 16.88 -2.01 -57.90
N HIS A 7 17.82 -1.15 -57.50
CA HIS A 7 18.53 -1.28 -56.24
C HIS A 7 17.53 -1.13 -55.09
N HIS A 8 17.04 -2.25 -54.55
CA HIS A 8 16.48 -2.27 -53.21
C HIS A 8 17.61 -1.96 -52.23
N HIS A 9 17.68 -0.72 -51.75
CA HIS A 9 18.42 -0.39 -50.55
C HIS A 9 17.79 -1.17 -49.39
N HIS A 10 18.36 -2.32 -49.05
CA HIS A 10 18.15 -2.94 -47.75
C HIS A 10 18.65 -1.94 -46.71
N HIS A 11 17.73 -1.24 -46.03
CA HIS A 11 18.05 -0.61 -44.75
C HIS A 11 18.56 -1.72 -43.84
N GLU A 12 19.87 -1.76 -43.63
CA GLU A 12 20.48 -2.75 -42.76
C GLU A 12 19.87 -2.60 -41.37
N ASP A 13 19.31 -3.70 -40.84
CA ASP A 13 18.80 -3.73 -39.48
C ASP A 13 19.97 -3.63 -38.50
N LEU A 14 20.24 -2.40 -38.05
CA LEU A 14 21.30 -2.07 -37.12
C LEU A 14 21.11 -2.73 -35.75
N ILE A 15 19.86 -2.99 -35.35
CA ILE A 15 19.57 -3.66 -34.07
C ILE A 15 20.01 -5.12 -34.16
N SER A 16 19.76 -5.79 -35.29
CA SER A 16 20.24 -7.16 -35.52
C SER A 16 21.76 -7.29 -35.59
N LYS A 17 22.52 -6.19 -35.69
CA LYS A 17 23.99 -6.17 -35.63
C LYS A 17 24.56 -6.03 -34.21
N LEU A 18 23.76 -5.60 -33.23
CA LEU A 18 24.21 -5.43 -31.85
C LEU A 18 24.60 -6.79 -31.23
N PRO A 19 25.58 -6.85 -30.32
CA PRO A 19 25.88 -8.07 -29.54
C PRO A 19 24.71 -8.52 -28.66
N ASP A 20 24.63 -9.82 -28.37
CA ASP A 20 23.54 -10.38 -27.55
C ASP A 20 23.44 -9.71 -26.18
N ASP A 21 24.57 -9.35 -25.56
CA ASP A 21 24.59 -8.66 -24.26
C ASP A 21 23.87 -7.31 -24.33
N ILE A 22 24.04 -6.56 -25.42
CA ILE A 22 23.34 -5.28 -25.62
C ILE A 22 21.84 -5.53 -25.85
N LEU A 23 21.49 -6.57 -26.60
CA LEU A 23 20.08 -6.94 -26.79
C LEU A 23 19.43 -7.34 -25.47
N VAL A 24 20.11 -8.12 -24.62
CA VAL A 24 19.63 -8.48 -23.28
C VAL A 24 19.49 -7.25 -22.39
N LEU A 25 20.43 -6.30 -22.46
CA LEU A 25 20.29 -5.00 -21.77
C LEU A 25 19.03 -4.26 -22.23
N VAL A 26 18.73 -4.22 -23.52
CA VAL A 26 17.48 -3.64 -24.03
C VAL A 26 16.26 -4.38 -23.48
N LEU A 27 16.29 -5.73 -23.46
CA LEU A 27 15.20 -6.54 -22.91
C LEU A 27 14.98 -6.34 -21.41
N ASN A 28 16.01 -5.99 -20.63
CA ASN A 28 15.88 -5.68 -19.21
C ASN A 28 15.03 -4.43 -18.94
N PHE A 29 14.82 -3.56 -19.94
CA PHE A 29 13.92 -2.41 -19.84
C PHE A 29 12.48 -2.71 -20.29
N LEU A 30 12.20 -3.92 -20.77
CA LEU A 30 10.87 -4.34 -21.22
C LEU A 30 10.18 -5.21 -20.16
N SER A 31 8.85 -5.24 -20.20
CA SER A 31 8.06 -6.18 -19.41
C SER A 31 8.42 -7.63 -19.78
N LEU A 32 8.26 -8.58 -18.85
CA LEU A 32 8.45 -10.01 -19.16
C LEU A 32 7.62 -10.47 -20.37
N ARG A 33 6.40 -9.95 -20.51
CA ARG A 33 5.52 -10.25 -21.65
C ARG A 33 6.08 -9.74 -22.97
N ASP A 34 6.61 -8.53 -23.00
CA ASP A 34 7.15 -7.96 -24.23
C ASP A 34 8.53 -8.54 -24.57
N SER A 35 9.36 -8.77 -23.56
CA SER A 35 10.62 -9.50 -23.70
C SER A 35 10.42 -10.89 -24.29
N THR A 36 9.45 -11.66 -23.78
CA THR A 36 9.14 -12.98 -24.35
C THR A 36 8.56 -12.89 -25.76
N ARG A 37 7.80 -11.85 -26.11
CA ARG A 37 7.29 -11.62 -27.48
C ARG A 37 8.39 -11.36 -28.49
N THR A 38 9.51 -10.76 -28.09
CA THR A 38 10.65 -10.56 -29.00
C THR A 38 11.17 -11.87 -29.59
N SER A 39 10.90 -13.01 -28.94
CA SER A 39 11.22 -14.35 -29.45
C SER A 39 10.62 -14.66 -30.83
N LEU A 40 9.60 -13.90 -31.25
CA LEU A 40 8.95 -14.01 -32.55
C LEU A 40 9.65 -13.22 -33.67
N LEU A 41 10.57 -12.30 -33.32
CA LEU A 41 11.23 -11.43 -34.30
C LEU A 41 12.19 -12.19 -35.20
N SER A 42 13.03 -13.06 -34.60
CA SER A 42 13.93 -13.93 -35.37
C SER A 42 14.47 -15.07 -34.51
N ARG A 43 15.18 -16.01 -35.15
CA ARG A 43 15.87 -17.13 -34.45
C ARG A 43 16.83 -16.64 -33.37
N ARG A 44 17.47 -15.48 -33.58
CA ARG A 44 18.42 -14.88 -32.63
C ARG A 44 17.72 -14.45 -31.34
N TRP A 45 16.56 -13.80 -31.46
CA TRP A 45 15.79 -13.30 -30.32
C TRP A 45 15.07 -14.39 -29.54
N LYS A 46 14.90 -15.60 -30.13
CA LYS A 46 14.09 -16.69 -29.58
C LYS A 46 14.32 -16.98 -28.10
N ASN A 47 15.57 -16.91 -27.64
CA ASN A 47 15.97 -17.29 -26.28
C ASN A 47 16.62 -16.14 -25.48
N LEU A 48 16.79 -14.95 -26.04
CA LEU A 48 17.49 -13.85 -25.34
C LEU A 48 16.78 -13.45 -24.04
N TRP A 49 15.44 -13.49 -24.03
CA TRP A 49 14.64 -13.22 -22.84
C TRP A 49 14.99 -14.15 -21.67
N THR A 50 15.57 -15.33 -21.90
CA THR A 50 15.97 -16.25 -20.82
C THR A 50 17.19 -15.78 -20.03
N LEU A 51 17.91 -14.78 -20.56
CA LEU A 51 19.13 -14.21 -19.99
C LEU A 51 18.88 -12.87 -19.28
N ILE A 52 17.64 -12.38 -19.25
CA ILE A 52 17.32 -11.14 -18.53
C ILE A 52 17.67 -11.29 -17.04
N SER A 53 18.14 -10.19 -16.46
CA SER A 53 18.57 -10.12 -15.06
C SER A 53 17.82 -9.02 -14.30
N GLY A 54 16.91 -8.30 -14.96
CA GLY A 54 16.04 -7.30 -14.34
C GLY A 54 14.89 -7.93 -13.56
N THR A 55 13.66 -7.62 -13.96
CA THR A 55 12.45 -8.03 -13.23
C THR A 55 11.73 -9.19 -13.92
N LEU A 56 11.44 -10.26 -13.16
CA LEU A 56 10.43 -11.26 -13.54
C LEU A 56 9.12 -10.96 -12.84
N GLU A 57 8.23 -10.26 -13.54
CA GLU A 57 6.92 -9.89 -13.03
C GLU A 57 5.84 -10.88 -13.51
N PHE A 58 5.28 -11.59 -12.54
CA PHE A 58 4.09 -12.42 -12.64
C PHE A 58 2.96 -11.78 -11.83
N ASP A 59 2.72 -10.47 -12.02
CA ASP A 59 1.60 -9.78 -11.39
C ASP A 59 0.35 -9.90 -12.26
N ALA A 60 -0.64 -10.63 -11.75
CA ALA A 60 -1.95 -10.78 -12.40
C ALA A 60 -3.09 -10.17 -11.57
N SER A 61 -2.78 -9.24 -10.66
CA SER A 61 -3.75 -8.46 -9.87
C SER A 61 -4.92 -7.93 -10.69
N LYS A 62 -4.64 -7.29 -11.83
CA LYS A 62 -5.67 -6.76 -12.75
C LYS A 62 -6.60 -7.85 -13.29
N THR A 63 -6.03 -8.95 -13.79
CA THR A 63 -6.80 -10.09 -14.30
C THR A 63 -7.73 -10.66 -13.23
N MET A 64 -7.26 -10.69 -11.98
CA MET A 64 -8.04 -11.26 -10.88
C MET A 64 -9.10 -10.31 -10.35
N GLU A 65 -8.86 -9.01 -10.45
CA GLU A 65 -9.88 -8.00 -10.23
C GLU A 65 -11.03 -8.12 -11.25
N ASP A 66 -10.72 -8.27 -12.54
CA ASP A 66 -11.74 -8.51 -13.58
C ASP A 66 -12.55 -9.78 -13.28
N MET A 67 -11.90 -10.78 -12.67
CA MET A 67 -12.52 -12.06 -12.28
C MET A 67 -12.99 -12.11 -10.82
N ARG A 68 -13.11 -10.96 -10.12
CA ARG A 68 -13.42 -10.90 -8.68
C ARG A 68 -14.66 -11.74 -8.33
N TRP A 69 -15.70 -11.65 -9.16
CA TRP A 69 -16.98 -12.36 -9.03
C TRP A 69 -17.05 -13.69 -9.80
N LEU A 70 -16.06 -13.99 -10.64
CA LEU A 70 -15.99 -15.17 -11.52
C LEU A 70 -15.25 -16.34 -10.86
N ARG A 71 -15.87 -16.91 -9.81
CA ARG A 71 -15.23 -17.93 -8.96
C ARG A 71 -14.81 -19.19 -9.73
N LYS A 72 -15.63 -19.67 -10.65
CA LYS A 72 -15.37 -20.92 -11.40
C LYS A 72 -14.17 -20.73 -12.32
N GLU A 73 -14.15 -19.60 -13.03
CA GLU A 73 -13.12 -19.18 -13.96
C GLU A 73 -11.76 -19.08 -13.25
N ARG A 74 -11.73 -18.44 -12.07
CA ARG A 74 -10.51 -18.38 -11.23
C ARG A 74 -9.96 -19.76 -10.88
N SER A 75 -10.83 -20.74 -10.61
CA SER A 75 -10.37 -22.10 -10.29
C SER A 75 -9.67 -22.79 -11.47
N PHE A 76 -10.06 -22.49 -12.71
CA PHE A 76 -9.40 -23.01 -13.91
C PHE A 76 -8.12 -22.25 -14.27
N GLU A 77 -8.03 -20.97 -13.90
CA GLU A 77 -6.86 -20.15 -14.19
C GLU A 77 -5.67 -20.41 -13.24
N ARG A 78 -5.93 -20.77 -11.97
CA ARG A 78 -4.86 -21.12 -11.00
C ARG A 78 -3.82 -22.13 -11.54
N PRO A 79 -4.22 -23.32 -12.04
CA PRO A 79 -3.23 -24.27 -12.56
C PRO A 79 -2.56 -23.77 -13.85
N ARG A 80 -3.26 -22.98 -14.68
CA ARG A 80 -2.66 -22.38 -15.89
C ARG A 80 -1.57 -21.38 -15.53
N TYR A 81 -1.85 -20.55 -14.54
CA TYR A 81 -0.93 -19.57 -13.99
C TYR A 81 0.30 -20.24 -13.37
N ALA A 82 0.12 -21.19 -12.45
CA ALA A 82 1.23 -21.90 -11.82
C ALA A 82 2.13 -22.62 -12.85
N ASN A 83 1.52 -23.30 -13.84
CA ASN A 83 2.26 -23.92 -14.94
C ASN A 83 2.98 -22.91 -15.83
N TRP A 84 2.43 -21.72 -16.03
CA TRP A 84 3.11 -20.64 -16.73
C TRP A 84 4.34 -20.16 -15.96
N VAL A 85 4.21 -19.85 -14.67
CA VAL A 85 5.34 -19.47 -13.80
C VAL A 85 6.44 -20.53 -13.84
N ASN A 86 6.09 -21.80 -13.61
CA ASN A 86 7.03 -22.92 -13.64
C ASN A 86 7.78 -23.04 -14.98
N ARG A 87 7.09 -22.86 -16.11
CA ARG A 87 7.72 -22.92 -17.45
C ARG A 87 8.69 -21.77 -17.69
N VAL A 88 8.38 -20.58 -17.20
CA VAL A 88 9.25 -19.40 -17.35
C VAL A 88 10.50 -19.58 -16.48
N MET A 89 10.33 -19.92 -15.20
CA MET A 89 11.45 -20.16 -14.28
C MET A 89 12.36 -21.29 -14.75
N GLY A 90 11.79 -22.40 -15.22
CA GLY A 90 12.56 -23.55 -15.74
C GLY A 90 13.39 -23.23 -16.99
N LYS A 91 13.06 -22.16 -17.72
CA LYS A 91 13.85 -21.70 -18.88
C LYS A 91 14.84 -20.61 -18.54
N HIS A 92 14.73 -19.98 -17.36
CA HIS A 92 15.51 -18.81 -17.00
C HIS A 92 16.97 -19.15 -16.64
N ARG A 93 17.91 -18.55 -17.38
CA ARG A 93 19.33 -18.91 -17.39
C ARG A 93 20.24 -17.88 -16.73
N SER A 94 19.80 -16.64 -16.51
CA SER A 94 20.64 -15.64 -15.81
C SER A 94 21.03 -16.14 -14.42
N LEU A 95 22.26 -15.86 -14.00
CA LEU A 95 22.78 -16.22 -12.67
C LEU A 95 22.15 -15.38 -11.57
N LYS A 96 21.84 -14.10 -11.88
CA LYS A 96 21.26 -13.15 -10.94
C LYS A 96 19.95 -12.59 -11.47
N LEU A 97 19.09 -12.19 -10.55
CA LEU A 97 17.82 -11.54 -10.87
C LEU A 97 17.63 -10.35 -9.92
N GLU A 98 17.26 -9.19 -10.44
CA GLU A 98 17.04 -8.01 -9.61
C GLU A 98 15.77 -8.18 -8.77
N GLU A 99 14.67 -8.59 -9.41
CA GLU A 99 13.35 -8.67 -8.80
C GLU A 99 12.55 -9.88 -9.27
N LEU A 100 11.94 -10.57 -8.31
CA LEU A 100 10.90 -11.56 -8.56
C LEU A 100 9.61 -11.10 -7.89
N LYS A 101 8.57 -10.90 -8.71
CA LYS A 101 7.24 -10.49 -8.25
C LYS A 101 6.20 -11.49 -8.71
N ILE A 102 5.45 -12.08 -7.76
CA ILE A 102 4.42 -13.07 -8.02
C ILE A 102 3.17 -12.65 -7.26
N CYS A 103 2.10 -12.32 -7.99
CA CYS A 103 0.82 -11.96 -7.37
C CYS A 103 -0.31 -12.73 -8.05
N PHE A 104 -0.84 -13.74 -7.36
CA PHE A 104 -1.99 -14.52 -7.83
C PHE A 104 -2.85 -15.11 -6.71
N ASP A 105 -4.14 -15.37 -6.96
CA ASP A 105 -5.09 -16.03 -6.04
C ASP A 105 -4.73 -17.51 -5.89
N LEU A 106 -3.63 -17.80 -5.20
CA LEU A 106 -3.15 -19.13 -4.86
C LEU A 106 -3.37 -19.37 -3.36
N ASP A 107 -3.49 -20.64 -3.00
CA ASP A 107 -3.66 -21.08 -1.62
C ASP A 107 -2.68 -22.22 -1.33
N ASN A 108 -2.74 -22.79 -0.13
CA ASN A 108 -1.80 -23.83 0.29
C ASN A 108 -1.82 -25.10 -0.59
N SER A 109 -2.82 -25.29 -1.47
CA SER A 109 -2.79 -26.41 -2.44
C SER A 109 -1.66 -26.30 -3.46
N TYR A 110 -1.05 -25.12 -3.62
CA TYR A 110 0.10 -24.86 -4.50
C TYR A 110 1.43 -24.78 -3.74
N CYS A 111 1.50 -25.23 -2.48
CA CYS A 111 2.68 -25.05 -1.62
C CYS A 111 3.97 -25.60 -2.24
N LEU A 112 3.91 -26.73 -2.98
CA LEU A 112 5.07 -27.32 -3.64
C LEU A 112 5.61 -26.45 -4.78
N ASP A 113 4.74 -25.78 -5.52
CA ASP A 113 5.15 -24.85 -6.58
C ASP A 113 5.69 -23.56 -5.97
N ILE A 114 5.00 -23.00 -4.97
CA ILE A 114 5.42 -21.77 -4.29
C ILE A 114 6.78 -21.97 -3.59
N ASN A 115 6.99 -23.12 -2.92
CA ASN A 115 8.30 -23.45 -2.32
C ASN A 115 9.42 -23.43 -3.37
N LYS A 116 9.18 -24.00 -4.56
CA LYS A 116 10.16 -23.96 -5.66
C LYS A 116 10.40 -22.53 -6.17
N TRP A 117 9.39 -21.66 -6.13
CA TRP A 117 9.55 -20.25 -6.52
C TRP A 117 10.40 -19.48 -5.51
N VAL A 118 10.22 -19.74 -4.22
CA VAL A 118 11.06 -19.19 -3.14
C VAL A 118 12.49 -19.71 -3.27
N GLU A 119 12.68 -21.01 -3.50
CA GLU A 119 14.00 -21.61 -3.74
C GLU A 119 14.67 -21.03 -4.98
N PHE A 120 13.91 -20.83 -6.06
CA PHE A 120 14.39 -20.17 -7.27
C PHE A 120 14.88 -18.74 -6.96
N ALA A 121 14.13 -17.98 -6.17
CA ALA A 121 14.52 -16.63 -5.74
C ALA A 121 15.84 -16.65 -4.94
N ALA A 122 15.99 -17.61 -4.03
CA ALA A 122 17.22 -17.80 -3.27
C ALA A 122 18.42 -18.13 -4.18
N VAL A 123 18.24 -19.05 -5.15
CA VAL A 123 19.30 -19.44 -6.11
C VAL A 123 19.72 -18.27 -6.99
N LYS A 124 18.78 -17.39 -7.39
CA LYS A 124 19.05 -16.22 -8.24
C LYS A 124 19.55 -15.01 -7.47
N GLU A 125 19.77 -15.12 -6.16
CA GLU A 125 20.26 -14.05 -5.29
C GLU A 125 19.46 -12.74 -5.47
N VAL A 126 18.11 -12.86 -5.46
CA VAL A 126 17.24 -11.72 -5.72
C VAL A 126 17.46 -10.58 -4.73
N LYS A 127 17.35 -9.35 -5.22
CA LYS A 127 17.33 -8.16 -4.35
C LYS A 127 15.93 -7.81 -3.89
N LYS A 128 14.93 -8.03 -4.76
CA LYS A 128 13.53 -7.75 -4.44
C LYS A 128 12.68 -9.02 -4.59
N LEU A 129 11.95 -9.36 -3.54
CA LEU A 129 11.02 -10.48 -3.53
C LEU A 129 9.64 -9.97 -3.10
N ASP A 130 8.67 -10.08 -4.00
CA ASP A 130 7.28 -9.72 -3.76
C ASP A 130 6.38 -10.94 -4.02
N LEU A 131 5.80 -11.49 -2.95
CA LEU A 131 4.89 -12.62 -2.97
C LEU A 131 3.53 -12.20 -2.44
N GLY A 132 2.53 -12.21 -3.32
CA GLY A 132 1.15 -11.82 -3.03
C GLY A 132 0.14 -12.93 -3.34
N PHE A 133 -0.52 -13.48 -2.33
CA PHE A 133 -1.54 -14.52 -2.51
C PHE A 133 -2.91 -14.14 -1.92
N PRO A 134 -3.57 -13.07 -2.41
CA PRO A 134 -4.81 -12.57 -1.84
C PRO A 134 -5.98 -13.57 -2.02
N GLY A 135 -6.13 -14.48 -1.05
CA GLY A 135 -7.20 -15.47 -1.00
C GLY A 135 -8.60 -14.92 -0.67
N ARG A 136 -8.76 -13.59 -0.60
CA ARG A 136 -10.01 -12.92 -0.18
C ARG A 136 -11.02 -12.68 -1.31
N TRP A 137 -10.68 -12.90 -2.57
CA TRP A 137 -11.64 -12.65 -3.64
C TRP A 137 -12.75 -13.70 -3.65
N GLY A 138 -14.01 -13.29 -3.46
CA GLY A 138 -15.19 -14.17 -3.53
C GLY A 138 -15.58 -14.90 -2.24
N GLY A 139 -15.23 -14.37 -1.07
CA GLY A 139 -15.94 -14.63 0.19
C GLY A 139 -15.69 -15.96 0.91
N MET A 140 -14.67 -16.74 0.54
CA MET A 140 -14.30 -17.97 1.27
C MET A 140 -12.88 -17.85 1.83
N LEU A 141 -12.72 -18.11 3.13
CA LEU A 141 -11.41 -18.23 3.78
C LEU A 141 -10.73 -19.51 3.27
N ARG A 142 -9.89 -19.39 2.24
CA ARG A 142 -9.01 -20.48 1.80
C ARG A 142 -7.80 -20.57 2.72
N ASN A 143 -7.26 -21.77 2.87
CA ASN A 143 -6.05 -21.98 3.68
C ASN A 143 -4.88 -21.23 3.03
N PRO A 144 -4.35 -20.15 3.64
CA PRO A 144 -3.26 -19.38 3.05
C PRO A 144 -2.01 -20.26 2.90
N TYR A 145 -1.18 -19.94 1.91
CA TYR A 145 0.12 -20.59 1.79
C TYR A 145 0.99 -20.23 3.00
N CYS A 146 1.53 -21.25 3.67
CA CYS A 146 2.41 -21.10 4.82
C CYS A 146 3.86 -21.23 4.38
N LEU A 147 4.63 -20.14 4.52
CA LEU A 147 6.07 -20.15 4.27
C LEU A 147 6.77 -20.67 5.53
N HIS A 148 7.38 -21.83 5.42
CA HIS A 148 8.10 -22.45 6.54
C HIS A 148 9.60 -22.16 6.47
N ILE A 149 10.25 -22.02 7.63
CA ILE A 149 11.68 -21.75 7.75
C ILE A 149 12.55 -22.77 6.98
N SER A 150 12.10 -24.02 6.86
CA SER A 150 12.82 -25.06 6.12
C SER A 150 12.97 -24.75 4.62
N VAL A 151 12.07 -23.96 4.05
CA VAL A 151 12.15 -23.51 2.64
C VAL A 151 13.29 -22.50 2.49
N LEU A 152 13.49 -21.65 3.50
CA LEU A 152 14.56 -20.64 3.53
C LEU A 152 15.93 -21.27 3.82
N CYS A 153 15.95 -22.28 4.70
CA CYS A 153 17.16 -23.01 5.09
C CYS A 153 17.49 -24.19 4.17
N ASN A 154 16.80 -24.34 3.03
CA ASN A 154 16.83 -25.59 2.28
C ASN A 154 18.25 -25.92 1.75
N LYS A 155 18.56 -27.22 1.70
CA LYS A 155 19.81 -27.76 1.18
C LYS A 155 19.81 -27.66 -0.35
N ILE A 156 20.14 -26.49 -0.89
CA ILE A 156 20.41 -26.36 -2.33
C ILE A 156 21.68 -27.19 -2.62
N TRP A 157 21.51 -28.33 -3.31
CA TRP A 157 22.59 -29.26 -3.67
C TRP A 157 23.43 -29.82 -2.50
N GLY A 158 22.78 -30.16 -1.38
CA GLY A 158 23.43 -30.89 -0.29
C GLY A 158 24.34 -30.06 0.64
N LYS A 159 24.48 -28.74 0.40
CA LYS A 159 25.05 -27.79 1.35
C LYS A 159 23.93 -26.91 1.94
N LEU A 160 23.94 -26.69 3.25
CA LEU A 160 23.16 -25.60 3.83
C LEU A 160 23.78 -24.29 3.32
N ARG A 161 23.05 -23.54 2.49
CA ARG A 161 23.37 -22.12 2.27
C ARG A 161 22.83 -21.36 3.47
N SER A 162 23.68 -21.11 4.46
CA SER A 162 23.37 -20.21 5.59
C SER A 162 23.21 -18.75 5.15
N ASP A 163 23.48 -18.45 3.88
CA ASP A 163 23.51 -17.15 3.22
C ASP A 163 22.38 -16.96 2.18
N ALA A 164 21.35 -17.81 2.19
CA ALA A 164 20.19 -17.59 1.32
C ALA A 164 19.56 -16.21 1.60
N PHE A 165 19.22 -15.48 0.53
CA PHE A 165 18.66 -14.13 0.58
C PHE A 165 19.56 -13.02 1.17
N CYS A 166 20.88 -13.22 1.33
CA CYS A 166 21.76 -12.14 1.80
C CYS A 166 21.79 -10.90 0.89
N SER A 167 21.42 -11.03 -0.39
CA SER A 167 21.32 -9.93 -1.36
C SER A 167 20.01 -9.15 -1.28
N LEU A 168 19.04 -9.61 -0.48
CA LEU A 168 17.69 -9.07 -0.41
C LEU A 168 17.69 -7.68 0.22
N THR A 169 17.13 -6.72 -0.49
CA THR A 169 16.91 -5.33 -0.06
C THR A 169 15.43 -5.04 0.18
N ASP A 170 14.53 -5.72 -0.53
CA ASP A 170 13.09 -5.49 -0.44
C ASP A 170 12.36 -6.84 -0.33
N LEU A 171 11.60 -7.01 0.75
CA LEU A 171 10.75 -8.17 0.97
C LEU A 171 9.30 -7.72 1.19
N ASN A 172 8.41 -8.16 0.32
CA ASN A 172 6.96 -8.01 0.47
C ASN A 172 6.28 -9.38 0.50
N LEU A 173 5.64 -9.69 1.61
CA LEU A 173 4.88 -10.91 1.82
C LEU A 173 3.43 -10.52 2.10
N SER A 174 2.57 -10.61 1.09
CA SER A 174 1.16 -10.26 1.18
C SER A 174 0.28 -11.51 1.09
N PHE A 175 -0.50 -11.77 2.14
CA PHE A 175 -1.32 -12.97 2.30
C PHE A 175 -0.51 -14.27 2.22
N VAL A 176 0.76 -14.19 2.62
CA VAL A 176 1.64 -15.33 2.90
C VAL A 176 1.64 -15.52 4.41
N ASP A 177 1.27 -16.70 4.87
CA ASP A 177 1.28 -16.99 6.29
C ASP A 177 2.71 -17.27 6.76
N VAL A 178 3.20 -16.45 7.70
CA VAL A 178 4.54 -16.52 8.28
C VAL A 178 4.45 -16.50 9.80
N ASN A 179 5.25 -17.34 10.45
CA ASN A 179 5.42 -17.32 11.90
C ASN A 179 6.60 -16.42 12.31
N ASP A 180 6.81 -16.29 13.62
CA ASP A 180 7.87 -15.47 14.20
C ASP A 180 9.28 -15.90 13.71
N ASP A 181 9.55 -17.21 13.63
CA ASP A 181 10.85 -17.76 13.22
C ASP A 181 11.26 -17.32 11.81
N VAL A 182 10.30 -17.25 10.88
CA VAL A 182 10.54 -16.84 9.50
C VAL A 182 10.89 -15.36 9.44
N VAL A 183 10.22 -14.53 10.23
CA VAL A 183 10.53 -13.10 10.31
C VAL A 183 11.89 -12.88 10.94
N GLU A 184 12.19 -13.60 12.03
CA GLU A 184 13.51 -13.56 12.69
C GLU A 184 14.63 -13.95 11.72
N TYR A 185 14.42 -14.98 10.88
CA TYR A 185 15.39 -15.34 9.86
C TYR A 185 15.70 -14.20 8.89
N PHE A 186 14.68 -13.50 8.37
CA PHE A 186 14.93 -12.39 7.46
C PHE A 186 15.62 -11.21 8.16
N LEU A 187 15.28 -10.95 9.43
CA LEU A 187 15.92 -9.89 10.21
C LEU A 187 17.37 -10.23 10.59
N ASP A 188 17.69 -11.51 10.85
CA ASP A 188 19.02 -11.97 11.26
C ASP A 188 19.94 -12.30 10.08
N LYS A 189 19.43 -12.84 8.96
CA LYS A 189 20.25 -13.30 7.83
C LYS A 189 20.32 -12.35 6.65
N CYS A 190 19.34 -11.45 6.49
CA CYS A 190 19.29 -10.52 5.35
C CYS A 190 19.81 -9.13 5.76
N HIS A 191 21.12 -9.00 5.96
CA HIS A 191 21.72 -7.73 6.43
C HIS A 191 21.53 -6.53 5.48
N ASN A 192 21.28 -6.78 4.19
CA ASN A 192 21.02 -5.74 3.20
C ASN A 192 19.56 -5.30 3.14
N LEU A 193 18.68 -5.87 3.99
CA LEU A 193 17.25 -5.61 3.96
C LEU A 193 16.95 -4.16 4.35
N VAL A 194 16.35 -3.42 3.42
CA VAL A 194 15.96 -2.02 3.57
C VAL A 194 14.46 -1.90 3.83
N ASN A 195 13.65 -2.73 3.15
CA ASN A 195 12.20 -2.68 3.22
C ASN A 195 11.64 -4.06 3.56
N LEU A 196 10.89 -4.15 4.65
CA LEU A 196 10.16 -5.35 5.05
C LEU A 196 8.66 -5.03 5.16
N CYS A 197 7.84 -5.76 4.41
CA CYS A 197 6.39 -5.67 4.47
C CYS A 197 5.80 -7.07 4.66
N ILE A 198 5.07 -7.25 5.76
CA ILE A 198 4.32 -8.46 6.06
C ILE A 198 2.85 -8.05 6.16
N LYS A 199 2.03 -8.59 5.28
CA LYS A 199 0.62 -8.26 5.21
C LYS A 199 -0.23 -9.54 5.28
N GLY A 200 -1.23 -9.59 6.15
CA GLY A 200 -2.23 -10.67 6.16
C GLY A 200 -1.73 -12.02 6.66
N SER A 201 -0.70 -12.05 7.52
CA SER A 201 -0.23 -13.29 8.15
C SER A 201 -1.11 -13.65 9.35
N ASN A 202 -1.56 -14.91 9.42
CA ASN A 202 -2.40 -15.43 10.49
C ASN A 202 -1.63 -16.13 11.61
N SER A 203 -0.33 -16.38 11.43
CA SER A 203 0.53 -17.09 12.38
C SER A 203 1.55 -16.19 13.08
N LEU A 204 1.64 -14.91 12.69
CA LEU A 204 2.60 -13.96 13.26
C LEU A 204 2.09 -13.43 14.62
N ILE A 205 2.87 -13.65 15.68
CA ILE A 205 2.54 -13.27 17.06
C ILE A 205 3.47 -12.14 17.55
N LYS A 206 4.75 -12.20 17.15
CA LYS A 206 5.79 -11.33 17.68
C LYS A 206 6.75 -10.87 16.58
N VAL A 207 7.09 -9.58 16.61
CA VAL A 207 8.18 -9.01 15.80
C VAL A 207 9.10 -8.19 16.70
N GLU A 208 10.36 -8.58 16.79
CA GLU A 208 11.39 -7.82 17.52
C GLU A 208 12.53 -7.48 16.56
N VAL A 209 12.79 -6.18 16.40
CA VAL A 209 13.94 -5.67 15.68
C VAL A 209 14.92 -5.11 16.70
N SER A 210 16.04 -5.81 16.84
CA SER A 210 17.12 -5.44 17.76
C SER A 210 18.17 -4.57 17.07
N GLU A 211 18.98 -3.87 17.87
CA GLU A 211 20.12 -3.12 17.37
C GLU A 211 21.17 -4.11 16.83
N CYS A 212 21.30 -4.16 15.50
CA CYS A 212 22.34 -4.92 14.83
C CYS A 212 23.23 -3.96 14.03
N GLU A 213 24.54 -3.96 14.31
CA GLU A 213 25.50 -3.19 13.54
C GLU A 213 25.48 -3.62 12.07
N GLY A 214 25.35 -2.66 11.14
CA GLY A 214 25.25 -2.92 9.71
C GLY A 214 23.85 -3.23 9.18
N PHE A 215 22.84 -3.39 10.03
CA PHE A 215 21.45 -3.59 9.61
C PHE A 215 20.79 -2.26 9.21
N ASN A 216 20.36 -2.13 7.96
CA ASN A 216 19.92 -0.86 7.36
C ASN A 216 18.42 -0.84 7.02
N LEU A 217 17.59 -1.44 7.88
CA LEU A 217 16.14 -1.44 7.70
C LEU A 217 15.59 -0.01 7.84
N LYS A 218 15.07 0.52 6.72
CA LYS A 218 14.49 1.88 6.64
C LYS A 218 12.97 1.88 6.70
N SER A 219 12.31 0.82 6.22
CA SER A 219 10.86 0.67 6.26
C SER A 219 10.43 -0.68 6.81
N LEU A 220 9.57 -0.67 7.83
CA LEU A 220 8.91 -1.85 8.36
C LEU A 220 7.39 -1.68 8.30
N LYS A 221 6.68 -2.63 7.69
CA LYS A 221 5.22 -2.64 7.59
C LYS A 221 4.66 -3.98 8.06
N ILE A 222 3.76 -3.94 9.05
CA ILE A 222 3.03 -5.11 9.57
C ILE A 222 1.54 -4.80 9.44
N LEU A 223 0.88 -5.37 8.45
CA LEU A 223 -0.46 -4.96 8.04
C LEU A 223 -1.44 -6.13 8.09
N GLU A 224 -2.66 -5.92 8.57
CA GLU A 224 -3.74 -6.91 8.58
C GLU A 224 -3.33 -8.27 9.21
N CYS A 225 -2.46 -8.28 10.21
CA CYS A 225 -2.01 -9.48 10.92
C CYS A 225 -2.84 -9.68 12.22
N PRO A 226 -3.85 -10.56 12.28
CA PRO A 226 -4.81 -10.59 13.38
C PRO A 226 -4.28 -11.16 14.70
N LEU A 227 -3.20 -11.92 14.70
CA LEU A 227 -2.65 -12.57 15.91
C LEU A 227 -1.43 -11.86 16.51
N ILE A 228 -0.95 -10.77 15.90
CA ILE A 228 0.20 -10.02 16.42
C ILE A 228 -0.15 -9.41 17.78
N LYS A 229 0.75 -9.59 18.75
CA LYS A 229 0.61 -9.07 20.14
C LYS A 229 1.77 -8.19 20.56
N VAL A 230 2.98 -8.48 20.05
CA VAL A 230 4.20 -7.81 20.47
C VAL A 230 4.94 -7.31 19.25
N VAL A 231 5.19 -6.00 19.21
CA VAL A 231 6.10 -5.39 18.25
C VAL A 231 7.09 -4.56 19.05
N LYS A 232 8.39 -4.80 18.90
CA LYS A 232 9.44 -3.96 19.50
C LYS A 232 10.49 -3.62 18.47
N ILE A 233 10.88 -2.36 18.45
CA ILE A 233 11.75 -1.81 17.43
C ILE A 233 12.81 -0.95 18.11
N SER A 234 14.06 -1.37 17.96
CA SER A 234 15.24 -0.62 18.37
C SER A 234 16.21 -0.61 17.20
N THR A 235 16.11 0.39 16.33
CA THR A 235 17.06 0.56 15.23
C THR A 235 17.14 2.03 14.81
N PRO A 236 18.36 2.59 14.72
CA PRO A 236 18.54 4.00 14.37
C PRO A 236 18.20 4.30 12.92
N ASN A 237 18.15 3.31 12.03
CA ASN A 237 18.01 3.51 10.59
C ASN A 237 16.54 3.55 10.11
N LEU A 238 15.57 3.27 10.99
CA LEU A 238 14.17 3.24 10.60
C LEU A 238 13.65 4.66 10.30
N VAL A 239 13.11 4.84 9.11
CA VAL A 239 12.55 6.12 8.63
C VAL A 239 11.03 6.06 8.54
N SER A 240 10.48 4.90 8.17
CA SER A 240 9.05 4.67 7.96
C SER A 240 8.57 3.42 8.70
N PHE A 241 7.47 3.55 9.44
CA PHE A 241 6.78 2.43 10.08
C PHE A 241 5.32 2.37 9.67
N GLY A 242 4.81 1.19 9.34
CA GLY A 242 3.39 0.97 9.10
C GLY A 242 2.85 -0.17 9.93
N TYR A 243 1.73 0.06 10.61
CA TYR A 243 1.05 -0.97 11.37
C TYR A 243 -0.46 -0.91 11.15
N ASP A 244 -1.08 -2.03 10.84
CA ASP A 244 -2.53 -2.20 10.82
C ASP A 244 -2.89 -3.54 11.45
N GLY A 245 -3.62 -3.52 12.57
CA GLY A 245 -3.90 -4.74 13.31
C GLY A 245 -4.51 -4.50 14.70
N PRO A 246 -4.47 -5.54 15.56
CA PRO A 246 -4.88 -5.48 16.96
C PRO A 246 -4.11 -4.41 17.76
N LEU A 247 -4.61 -4.12 18.97
CA LEU A 247 -3.92 -3.22 19.89
C LEU A 247 -2.57 -3.80 20.34
N ILE A 248 -1.50 -3.02 20.21
CA ILE A 248 -0.16 -3.36 20.73
C ILE A 248 0.35 -2.27 21.68
N ASP A 249 1.30 -2.66 22.54
CA ASP A 249 2.08 -1.69 23.32
C ASP A 249 3.02 -0.87 22.43
N MET A 250 3.57 0.20 22.99
CA MET A 250 4.43 1.13 22.27
C MET A 250 5.58 0.39 21.57
N PRO A 251 5.64 0.39 20.22
CA PRO A 251 6.58 -0.45 19.49
C PRO A 251 7.99 0.13 19.46
N PHE A 252 8.15 1.40 19.80
CA PHE A 252 9.38 2.16 19.58
C PHE A 252 10.19 2.28 20.87
N ASN A 253 11.46 1.89 20.82
CA ASN A 253 12.41 2.13 21.90
C ASN A 253 13.46 3.17 21.50
N LYS A 254 14.33 2.85 20.52
CA LYS A 254 15.33 3.78 19.96
C LYS A 254 15.18 3.88 18.44
N VAL A 255 14.47 4.91 17.99
CA VAL A 255 14.18 5.16 16.55
C VAL A 255 14.32 6.66 16.21
N PRO A 256 15.50 7.28 16.41
CA PRO A 256 15.70 8.73 16.28
C PRO A 256 15.40 9.31 14.88
N ASN A 257 15.50 8.49 13.83
CA ASN A 257 15.30 8.92 12.44
C ASN A 257 13.88 8.63 11.91
N LEU A 258 12.98 8.13 12.76
CA LEU A 258 11.61 7.84 12.37
C LEU A 258 10.90 9.14 12.02
N SER A 259 10.39 9.22 10.79
CA SER A 259 9.78 10.44 10.25
C SER A 259 8.36 10.20 9.69
N GLU A 260 8.06 8.97 9.26
CA GLU A 260 6.77 8.57 8.73
C GLU A 260 6.19 7.42 9.55
N VAL A 261 4.93 7.58 9.98
CA VAL A 261 4.18 6.51 10.62
C VAL A 261 2.80 6.37 9.99
N TYR A 262 2.42 5.12 9.70
CA TYR A 262 1.08 4.70 9.33
C TYR A 262 0.49 3.81 10.43
N PHE A 263 -0.69 4.17 10.94
CA PHE A 263 -1.46 3.34 11.88
C PHE A 263 -2.87 3.09 11.34
N GLY A 264 -3.24 1.82 11.20
CA GLY A 264 -4.56 1.35 10.83
C GLY A 264 -5.21 0.43 11.87
N GLY A 265 -6.48 0.10 11.67
CA GLY A 265 -7.20 -0.90 12.45
C GLY A 265 -7.50 -0.45 13.89
N ASN A 266 -7.55 -1.40 14.83
CA ASN A 266 -7.94 -1.14 16.22
C ASN A 266 -6.94 -0.25 16.98
N ASN A 267 -5.70 -0.11 16.48
CA ASN A 267 -4.70 0.79 17.05
C ASN A 267 -5.07 2.28 16.91
N THR A 268 -5.90 2.66 15.94
CA THR A 268 -6.32 4.07 15.81
C THR A 268 -7.18 4.54 16.99
N ILE A 269 -7.90 3.62 17.64
CA ILE A 269 -8.74 3.89 18.81
C ILE A 269 -7.90 4.08 20.09
N SER A 270 -6.76 3.40 20.19
CA SER A 270 -5.86 3.55 21.35
C SER A 270 -5.05 4.84 21.32
N LEU A 271 -4.89 5.48 20.16
CA LEU A 271 -4.34 6.85 20.06
C LEU A 271 -5.12 7.85 20.92
N ALA A 272 -6.44 7.66 21.03
CA ALA A 272 -7.30 8.48 21.86
C ALA A 272 -7.09 8.21 23.37
N ASN A 273 -6.88 6.94 23.75
CA ASN A 273 -6.80 6.51 25.15
C ASN A 273 -5.38 6.54 25.76
N ARG A 274 -4.33 6.42 24.94
CA ARG A 274 -2.89 6.50 25.31
C ARG A 274 -2.21 7.76 24.75
N SER A 275 -3.03 8.78 24.46
CA SER A 275 -2.65 10.05 23.86
C SER A 275 -1.29 10.57 24.34
N LYS A 276 -1.10 10.74 25.65
CA LYS A 276 0.11 11.37 26.20
C LYS A 276 1.42 10.70 25.82
N GLU A 277 1.47 9.38 25.76
CA GLU A 277 2.68 8.63 25.42
C GLU A 277 2.97 8.71 23.91
N LEU A 278 1.94 8.53 23.08
CA LEU A 278 2.05 8.53 21.62
C LEU A 278 2.33 9.92 21.05
N PHE A 279 1.76 10.96 21.64
CA PHE A 279 1.93 12.33 21.18
C PHE A 279 3.36 12.87 21.34
N GLY A 280 4.09 12.47 22.39
CA GLY A 280 5.51 12.79 22.51
C GLY A 280 6.36 12.22 21.37
N TYR A 281 5.95 11.08 20.80
CA TYR A 281 6.58 10.54 19.60
C TYR A 281 6.08 11.22 18.34
N PHE A 282 4.77 11.49 18.24
CA PHE A 282 4.20 12.17 17.08
C PHE A 282 4.76 13.58 16.89
N SER A 283 5.17 14.26 17.97
CA SER A 283 5.88 15.54 17.85
C SER A 283 7.23 15.43 17.14
N MET A 284 7.84 14.24 17.02
CA MET A 284 9.07 14.02 16.24
C MET A 284 8.79 13.69 14.76
N LEU A 285 7.56 13.30 14.42
CA LEU A 285 7.22 12.84 13.07
C LEU A 285 6.99 14.01 12.13
N LYS A 286 7.29 13.77 10.85
CA LYS A 286 6.97 14.67 9.74
C LYS A 286 5.70 14.26 8.99
N ILE A 287 5.45 12.96 8.89
CA ILE A 287 4.31 12.38 8.17
C ILE A 287 3.56 11.43 9.09
N LEU A 288 2.28 11.72 9.32
CA LEU A 288 1.39 10.87 10.08
C LEU A 288 0.22 10.43 9.20
N LYS A 289 0.02 9.12 9.09
CA LYS A 289 -1.07 8.51 8.34
C LYS A 289 -1.92 7.67 9.28
N LEU A 290 -3.21 7.97 9.39
CA LEU A 290 -4.14 7.25 10.24
C LEU A 290 -5.28 6.66 9.41
N ASP A 291 -5.42 5.33 9.40
CA ASP A 291 -6.53 4.64 8.76
C ASP A 291 -7.53 4.12 9.79
N MET A 292 -8.62 4.85 9.91
CA MET A 292 -9.77 4.56 10.77
C MET A 292 -10.94 3.97 9.98
N SER A 293 -10.77 3.66 8.70
CA SER A 293 -11.87 3.21 7.84
C SER A 293 -12.39 1.81 8.17
N SER A 294 -11.54 0.97 8.78
CA SER A 294 -11.86 -0.41 9.19
C SER A 294 -12.35 -0.54 10.63
N SER A 295 -12.38 0.56 11.40
CA SER A 295 -12.83 0.56 12.79
C SER A 295 -14.34 0.30 12.89
N VAL A 296 -14.72 -0.74 13.65
CA VAL A 296 -16.12 -1.02 14.05
C VAL A 296 -16.61 -0.01 15.09
N TYR A 297 -15.67 0.67 15.76
CA TYR A 297 -15.96 1.62 16.83
C TYR A 297 -16.05 3.06 16.30
N ASN A 298 -17.07 3.77 16.77
CA ASN A 298 -17.53 5.05 16.25
C ASN A 298 -16.53 6.19 16.53
N PHE A 299 -16.37 7.10 15.55
CA PHE A 299 -15.45 8.26 15.51
C PHE A 299 -15.53 9.20 16.72
N ASN A 300 -16.61 9.11 17.49
CA ASN A 300 -16.94 10.00 18.58
C ASN A 300 -16.06 9.80 19.82
N HIS A 301 -15.43 8.63 19.98
CA HIS A 301 -14.40 8.42 21.02
C HIS A 301 -13.10 9.17 20.72
N VAL A 302 -12.71 9.22 19.45
CA VAL A 302 -11.53 9.93 18.99
C VAL A 302 -11.76 11.43 19.22
N ALA A 303 -12.85 11.99 18.66
CA ALA A 303 -13.20 13.40 18.86
C ALA A 303 -13.26 13.84 20.33
N ARG A 304 -13.77 12.97 21.23
CA ARG A 304 -13.79 13.22 22.70
C ARG A 304 -12.38 13.30 23.32
N ALA A 305 -11.43 12.49 22.87
CA ALA A 305 -10.06 12.54 23.38
C ALA A 305 -9.30 13.81 22.94
N PHE A 306 -9.62 14.34 21.76
CA PHE A 306 -8.98 15.56 21.25
C PHE A 306 -9.52 16.86 21.87
N ASP A 307 -10.63 16.84 22.60
CA ASP A 307 -11.23 18.05 23.21
C ASP A 307 -10.48 18.54 24.47
N THR A 308 -9.66 17.69 25.11
CA THR A 308 -9.13 18.01 26.46
C THR A 308 -7.62 18.19 26.55
N GLN A 309 -6.77 17.44 25.82
CA GLN A 309 -5.30 17.51 25.95
C GLN A 309 -4.58 16.97 24.70
N VAL A 310 -4.65 17.66 23.55
CA VAL A 310 -3.85 17.31 22.37
C VAL A 310 -2.50 18.01 22.49
N PRO A 311 -1.40 17.29 22.68
CA PRO A 311 -0.07 17.85 22.64
C PRO A 311 0.27 18.33 21.24
N GLU A 312 1.18 19.29 21.18
CA GLU A 312 1.60 19.90 19.93
C GLU A 312 2.36 18.90 19.06
N LEU A 313 1.91 18.73 17.81
CA LEU A 313 2.56 17.95 16.77
C LEU A 313 3.59 18.83 16.05
N SER A 314 4.59 19.29 16.81
CA SER A 314 5.43 20.43 16.43
C SER A 314 6.23 20.25 15.13
N ASN A 315 6.55 19.03 14.71
CA ASN A 315 7.30 18.77 13.47
C ASN A 315 6.44 18.22 12.32
N LEU A 316 5.12 18.09 12.51
CA LEU A 316 4.27 17.43 11.53
C LEU A 316 4.04 18.33 10.30
N GLU A 317 4.54 17.90 9.15
CA GLU A 317 4.43 18.59 7.86
C GLU A 317 3.28 18.04 7.01
N GLN A 318 2.94 16.75 7.17
CA GLN A 318 1.88 16.08 6.42
C GLN A 318 1.00 15.19 7.32
N LEU A 319 -0.32 15.32 7.15
CA LEU A 319 -1.33 14.51 7.82
C LEU A 319 -2.23 13.85 6.78
N GLU A 320 -2.34 12.51 6.83
CA GLU A 320 -3.25 11.73 5.99
C GLU A 320 -4.23 10.96 6.86
N LEU A 321 -5.52 11.15 6.65
CA LEU A 321 -6.58 10.43 7.36
C LEU A 321 -7.41 9.61 6.38
N SER A 322 -7.67 8.35 6.72
CA SER A 322 -8.70 7.55 6.04
C SER A 322 -9.82 7.27 7.04
N ILE A 323 -11.06 7.62 6.68
CA ILE A 323 -12.22 7.49 7.54
C ILE A 323 -13.38 6.83 6.80
N MET A 324 -14.27 6.18 7.54
CA MET A 324 -15.58 5.79 7.04
C MET A 324 -16.54 6.96 7.22
N ALA A 325 -17.13 7.44 6.12
CA ALA A 325 -18.07 8.56 6.13
C ALA A 325 -19.51 8.03 6.11
N TYR A 326 -20.29 8.40 7.13
CA TYR A 326 -21.73 8.15 7.22
C TYR A 326 -22.50 9.47 7.01
N CYS A 327 -23.73 9.39 6.50
CA CYS A 327 -24.52 10.57 6.11
C CYS A 327 -25.03 11.42 7.28
N ASP A 328 -25.02 10.87 8.49
CA ASP A 328 -25.58 11.41 9.73
C ASP A 328 -24.51 11.80 10.77
N GLN A 329 -23.22 11.74 10.41
CA GLN A 329 -22.12 11.98 11.34
C GLN A 329 -21.38 13.29 11.07
N CYS A 330 -21.14 14.06 12.14
CA CYS A 330 -20.29 15.24 12.10
C CYS A 330 -18.82 14.85 11.89
N ILE A 331 -18.22 15.30 10.77
CA ILE A 331 -16.85 14.95 10.36
C ILE A 331 -15.86 16.11 10.46
N ILE A 332 -16.11 17.11 11.30
CA ILE A 332 -15.24 18.30 11.44
C ILE A 332 -14.05 18.09 12.39
N TRP A 333 -14.05 17.01 13.17
CA TRP A 333 -13.00 16.69 14.14
C TRP A 333 -11.57 16.62 13.57
N PRO A 334 -11.31 16.26 12.29
CA PRO A 334 -9.96 16.34 11.72
C PRO A 334 -9.32 17.72 11.84
N CYS A 335 -10.14 18.78 11.91
CA CYS A 335 -9.66 20.13 12.13
C CYS A 335 -8.97 20.29 13.49
N LEU A 336 -9.29 19.48 14.51
CA LEU A 336 -8.56 19.50 15.78
C LEU A 336 -7.12 18.98 15.64
N MET A 337 -6.88 18.01 14.74
CA MET A 337 -5.52 17.56 14.44
C MET A 337 -4.74 18.61 13.65
N ILE A 338 -5.41 19.33 12.74
CA ILE A 338 -4.82 20.50 12.05
C ILE A 338 -4.43 21.55 13.10
N LYS A 339 -5.31 21.85 14.06
CA LYS A 339 -5.03 22.80 15.16
C LYS A 339 -3.79 22.42 15.96
N ALA A 340 -3.57 21.12 16.17
CA ALA A 340 -2.45 20.61 16.94
C ALA A 340 -1.11 20.61 16.19
N ALA A 341 -1.10 20.80 14.86
CA ALA A 341 0.07 20.65 14.00
C ALA A 341 0.47 21.98 13.34
N PRO A 342 1.15 22.90 14.05
CA PRO A 342 1.40 24.27 13.56
C PRO A 342 2.22 24.36 12.28
N LEU A 343 3.05 23.35 11.98
CA LEU A 343 3.86 23.27 10.75
C LEU A 343 3.19 22.48 9.62
N LEU A 344 1.92 22.09 9.78
CA LEU A 344 1.23 21.26 8.80
C LEU A 344 1.10 22.00 7.45
N HIS A 345 1.70 21.43 6.41
CA HIS A 345 1.68 21.97 5.05
C HIS A 345 0.64 21.28 4.16
N ARG A 346 0.51 19.96 4.30
CA ARG A 346 -0.38 19.14 3.47
C ARG A 346 -1.32 18.30 4.32
N PHE A 347 -2.62 18.49 4.10
CA PHE A 347 -3.67 17.69 4.71
C PHE A 347 -4.37 16.85 3.65
N SER A 348 -4.47 15.54 3.87
CA SER A 348 -5.18 14.62 2.98
C SER A 348 -6.21 13.83 3.77
N MET A 349 -7.42 13.71 3.21
CA MET A 349 -8.52 12.98 3.83
C MET A 349 -9.22 12.08 2.82
N LYS A 350 -9.21 10.78 3.07
CA LYS A 350 -9.90 9.74 2.30
C LYS A 350 -11.19 9.36 3.00
N MET A 351 -12.32 9.63 2.36
CA MET A 351 -13.65 9.27 2.84
C MET A 351 -14.12 8.00 2.13
N MET A 352 -14.14 6.92 2.88
CA MET A 352 -14.68 5.63 2.49
C MET A 352 -16.19 5.64 2.70
N PHE A 353 -16.96 5.05 1.80
CA PHE A 353 -18.41 4.92 1.95
C PHE A 353 -18.85 3.58 1.37
N LYS A 354 -19.79 2.89 2.03
CA LYS A 354 -20.28 1.61 1.52
C LYS A 354 -21.08 1.84 0.22
N CYS A 355 -20.76 1.10 -0.84
CA CYS A 355 -21.41 1.20 -2.16
C CYS A 355 -22.78 0.50 -2.27
N THR A 356 -23.34 -0.06 -1.20
CA THR A 356 -24.56 -0.89 -1.25
C THR A 356 -25.58 -0.52 -0.19
N ASP A 357 -26.83 -0.29 -0.62
CA ASP A 357 -28.02 0.02 0.20
C ASP A 357 -28.50 -1.12 1.12
N GLN A 358 -27.79 -2.26 1.21
CA GLN A 358 -28.36 -3.50 1.77
C GLN A 358 -27.76 -4.05 3.07
N ASP A 359 -26.70 -3.47 3.64
CA ASP A 359 -26.10 -4.05 4.86
C ASP A 359 -26.45 -3.26 6.12
N LEU A 360 -27.62 -3.60 6.66
CA LEU A 360 -28.01 -3.44 8.06
C LEU A 360 -27.04 -4.24 8.96
N TYR A 361 -25.86 -3.68 9.24
CA TYR A 361 -25.23 -3.95 10.54
C TYR A 361 -25.94 -3.07 11.56
N ASP A 362 -26.27 -3.64 12.72
CA ASP A 362 -26.82 -2.94 13.89
C ASP A 362 -26.12 -1.58 14.05
N ARG A 363 -26.82 -0.50 13.70
CA ARG A 363 -26.36 0.85 13.97
C ARG A 363 -26.51 1.04 15.47
N ASP A 364 -25.40 1.06 16.19
CA ASP A 364 -25.43 1.41 17.59
C ASP A 364 -25.58 2.94 17.72
N ASP A 365 -26.82 3.41 17.62
CA ASP A 365 -27.21 4.82 17.74
C ASP A 365 -26.72 5.46 19.06
N GLN A 366 -26.38 4.65 20.08
CA GLN A 366 -25.84 5.10 21.38
C GLN A 366 -24.46 5.77 21.26
N LEU A 367 -23.77 5.59 20.13
CA LEU A 367 -22.40 6.08 19.95
C LEU A 367 -22.32 7.42 19.22
N LEU A 368 -23.42 8.01 18.71
CA LEU A 368 -23.44 9.34 18.08
C LEU A 368 -23.06 10.46 19.09
N LEU A 369 -22.43 11.54 18.62
CA LEU A 369 -22.26 12.74 19.46
C LEU A 369 -23.64 13.32 19.75
N ASN A 370 -23.88 13.67 21.01
CA ASN A 370 -25.06 14.48 21.33
C ASN A 370 -24.85 15.94 20.87
N GLU A 371 -25.94 16.70 20.80
CA GLU A 371 -25.93 18.10 20.34
C GLU A 371 -24.93 18.98 21.13
N ASP A 372 -24.82 18.77 22.44
CA ASP A 372 -23.86 19.51 23.27
C ASP A 372 -22.40 19.22 22.90
N GLN A 373 -22.09 17.96 22.60
CA GLN A 373 -20.77 17.56 22.14
C GLN A 373 -20.46 18.11 20.75
N ILE A 374 -21.43 18.11 19.85
CA ILE A 374 -21.29 18.72 18.51
C ILE A 374 -21.03 20.22 18.66
N ARG A 375 -21.73 20.91 19.55
CA ARG A 375 -21.53 22.34 19.83
C ARG A 375 -20.11 22.61 20.33
N LYS A 376 -19.63 21.87 21.33
CA LYS A 376 -18.25 22.00 21.84
C LYS A 376 -17.21 21.76 20.75
N LEU A 377 -17.43 20.75 19.90
CA LEU A 377 -16.54 20.48 18.77
C LEU A 377 -16.50 21.64 17.79
N ARG A 378 -17.65 22.23 17.44
CA ARG A 378 -17.75 23.40 16.55
C ARG A 378 -17.05 24.62 17.12
N GLU A 379 -17.08 24.81 18.44
CA GLU A 379 -16.35 25.87 19.17
C GLU A 379 -14.84 25.60 19.15
N ALA A 380 -14.42 24.37 19.44
CA ALA A 380 -13.00 23.99 19.51
C ALA A 380 -12.25 24.14 18.18
N VAL A 381 -12.96 23.97 17.06
CA VAL A 381 -12.41 24.14 15.70
C VAL A 381 -12.46 25.59 15.20
N LEU A 382 -12.81 26.58 16.03
CA LEU A 382 -12.71 28.01 15.69
C LEU A 382 -11.26 28.49 15.88
N PHE A 383 -10.47 28.40 14.83
CA PHE A 383 -9.09 28.88 14.79
C PHE A 383 -8.66 29.15 13.34
N THR A 384 -7.50 29.76 13.18
CA THR A 384 -6.85 29.94 11.87
C THR A 384 -5.51 29.20 11.86
N HIS A 385 -5.15 28.65 10.72
CA HIS A 385 -3.91 27.93 10.48
C HIS A 385 -3.13 28.58 9.35
N GLN A 386 -1.86 28.90 9.62
CA GLN A 386 -1.03 29.70 8.70
C GLN A 386 -0.20 28.85 7.73
N SER A 387 0.07 27.58 8.05
CA SER A 387 1.03 26.76 7.32
C SER A 387 0.41 25.82 6.27
N VAL A 388 -0.91 25.58 6.35
CA VAL A 388 -1.60 24.63 5.44
C VAL A 388 -1.75 25.28 4.09
N LYS A 389 -1.13 24.64 3.08
CA LYS A 389 -1.10 25.11 1.69
C LYS A 389 -1.85 24.19 0.74
N GLU A 390 -1.86 22.89 1.05
CA GLU A 390 -2.47 21.86 0.20
C GLU A 390 -3.48 21.03 0.98
N VAL A 391 -4.69 20.90 0.41
CA VAL A 391 -5.74 20.02 0.92
C VAL A 391 -6.18 19.03 -0.15
N GLU A 392 -6.20 17.75 0.18
CA GLU A 392 -6.67 16.69 -0.70
C GLU A 392 -7.85 15.94 -0.08
N LEU A 393 -8.98 15.90 -0.78
CA LEU A 393 -10.20 15.23 -0.33
C LEU A 393 -10.56 14.14 -1.34
N TYR A 394 -10.60 12.89 -0.90
CA TYR A 394 -10.97 11.73 -1.72
C TYR A 394 -12.31 11.15 -1.28
N GLY A 395 -13.14 10.75 -2.24
CA GLY A 395 -14.49 10.25 -1.96
C GLY A 395 -15.52 11.35 -1.70
N PHE A 396 -15.21 12.61 -2.02
CA PHE A 396 -16.10 13.74 -1.79
C PHE A 396 -17.20 13.79 -2.86
N SER A 397 -18.22 12.95 -2.74
CA SER A 397 -19.16 12.68 -3.84
C SER A 397 -20.57 13.27 -3.67
N ASP A 398 -21.01 13.58 -2.45
CA ASP A 398 -22.35 14.13 -2.21
C ASP A 398 -22.38 15.36 -1.29
N HIS A 399 -22.42 16.54 -1.91
CA HIS A 399 -22.72 17.83 -1.28
C HIS A 399 -24.06 17.93 -0.52
N ARG A 400 -24.99 16.97 -0.68
CA ARG A 400 -26.23 16.92 0.14
C ARG A 400 -25.96 16.42 1.55
N ASN A 401 -24.79 15.83 1.80
CA ASN A 401 -24.34 15.57 3.15
C ASN A 401 -23.91 16.91 3.78
N ILE A 402 -24.76 17.44 4.66
CA ILE A 402 -24.54 18.71 5.38
C ILE A 402 -23.19 18.73 6.10
N HIS A 403 -22.70 17.59 6.58
CA HIS A 403 -21.43 17.49 7.30
C HIS A 403 -20.22 17.57 6.37
N MET A 404 -20.34 17.12 5.13
CA MET A 404 -19.29 17.28 4.10
C MET A 404 -19.18 18.74 3.66
N ALA A 405 -20.32 19.39 3.46
CA ALA A 405 -20.36 20.82 3.19
C ALA A 405 -19.77 21.63 4.36
N GLU A 406 -20.13 21.28 5.59
CA GLU A 406 -19.59 21.90 6.80
C GLU A 406 -18.06 21.74 6.89
N LEU A 407 -17.54 20.53 6.72
CA LEU A 407 -16.10 20.27 6.72
C LEU A 407 -15.37 21.12 5.66
N TRP A 408 -15.90 21.18 4.45
CA TRP A 408 -15.35 22.01 3.38
C TRP A 408 -15.20 23.47 3.80
N LEU A 409 -16.29 24.07 4.30
CA LEU A 409 -16.30 25.47 4.74
C LEU A 409 -15.27 25.69 5.85
N ARG A 410 -15.23 24.79 6.84
CA ARG A 410 -14.26 24.89 7.94
C ARG A 410 -12.82 24.80 7.46
N LEU A 411 -12.49 23.90 6.53
CA LEU A 411 -11.13 23.78 6.01
C LEU A 411 -10.70 25.04 5.25
N VAL A 412 -11.58 25.59 4.41
CA VAL A 412 -11.32 26.84 3.68
C VAL A 412 -11.15 28.02 4.63
N ASP A 413 -11.94 28.10 5.71
CA ASP A 413 -11.86 29.18 6.69
C ASP A 413 -10.62 29.06 7.58
N ILE A 414 -10.27 27.85 8.01
CA ILE A 414 -9.10 27.58 8.86
C ILE A 414 -7.82 27.87 8.11
N ALA A 415 -7.65 27.37 6.87
CA ALA A 415 -6.39 27.49 6.14
C ALA A 415 -6.26 28.85 5.44
N VAL A 416 -5.52 29.77 6.06
CA VAL A 416 -5.35 31.14 5.55
C VAL A 416 -4.45 31.18 4.32
N SER A 417 -3.39 30.36 4.30
CA SER A 417 -2.41 30.26 3.22
C SER A 417 -2.73 29.15 2.22
N LEU A 418 -4.00 28.76 2.09
CA LEU A 418 -4.43 27.67 1.22
C LEU A 418 -4.20 28.04 -0.25
N GLU A 419 -3.29 27.34 -0.92
CA GLU A 419 -2.90 27.58 -2.31
C GLU A 419 -3.63 26.62 -3.24
N LYS A 420 -3.74 25.35 -2.86
CA LYS A 420 -4.22 24.27 -3.72
C LYS A 420 -5.18 23.33 -2.98
N VAL A 421 -6.26 22.99 -3.65
CA VAL A 421 -7.20 21.96 -3.21
C VAL A 421 -7.42 20.95 -4.32
N THR A 422 -7.24 19.67 -4.02
CA THR A 422 -7.64 18.58 -4.92
C THR A 422 -8.83 17.85 -4.33
N ILE A 423 -9.91 17.74 -5.10
CA ILE A 423 -11.11 16.99 -4.72
C ILE A 423 -11.32 15.88 -5.74
N ASP A 424 -11.15 14.62 -5.30
CA ASP A 424 -11.42 13.45 -6.11
C ASP A 424 -12.76 12.85 -5.67
N VAL A 425 -13.75 12.90 -6.56
CA VAL A 425 -15.11 12.42 -6.22
C VAL A 425 -15.21 10.89 -6.24
N ARG A 426 -14.18 10.20 -6.77
CA ARG A 426 -14.18 8.74 -6.85
C ARG A 426 -14.05 8.15 -5.45
N HIS A 427 -14.74 7.04 -5.23
CA HIS A 427 -14.54 6.24 -4.03
C HIS A 427 -13.04 5.89 -3.89
N PRO A 428 -12.39 6.06 -2.73
CA PRO A 428 -10.93 5.90 -2.62
C PRO A 428 -10.41 4.52 -3.03
N CYS A 429 -11.17 3.44 -2.84
CA CYS A 429 -10.83 2.11 -3.39
C CYS A 429 -10.71 2.06 -4.93
N LEU A 430 -11.28 3.01 -5.67
CA LEU A 430 -11.21 3.05 -7.14
C LEU A 430 -9.88 3.59 -7.66
N LYS A 431 -9.09 4.29 -6.83
CA LYS A 431 -7.72 4.67 -7.18
C LYS A 431 -6.81 3.44 -7.33
N GLU A 432 -7.12 2.36 -6.61
CA GLU A 432 -6.44 1.06 -6.72
C GLU A 432 -7.03 0.19 -7.85
N SER A 433 -8.19 0.57 -8.38
CA SER A 433 -9.03 -0.25 -9.27
C SER A 433 -9.72 0.62 -10.35
N PRO A 434 -9.00 1.08 -11.39
CA PRO A 434 -9.50 2.05 -12.37
C PRO A 434 -10.67 1.55 -13.26
N TRP A 435 -11.14 0.30 -13.09
CA TRP A 435 -12.12 -0.36 -13.97
C TRP A 435 -13.44 -0.72 -13.30
N LEU A 436 -13.64 -0.40 -12.01
CA LEU A 436 -14.97 -0.53 -11.43
C LEU A 436 -15.87 0.41 -12.25
N ASN A 437 -16.84 -0.19 -12.97
CA ASN A 437 -17.82 0.48 -13.83
C ASN A 437 -18.72 1.40 -12.98
N VAL A 438 -18.16 2.48 -12.45
CA VAL A 438 -18.96 3.62 -12.07
C VAL A 438 -19.42 4.24 -13.37
N LYS A 439 -20.74 4.30 -13.57
CA LYS A 439 -21.33 4.99 -14.71
C LYS A 439 -20.66 6.36 -14.80
N THR A 440 -19.84 6.58 -15.83
CA THR A 440 -19.04 7.80 -16.01
C THR A 440 -19.90 9.05 -15.89
N GLN A 441 -21.14 8.98 -16.39
CA GLN A 441 -22.16 10.02 -16.26
C GLN A 441 -22.51 10.42 -14.81
N GLU A 442 -22.52 9.49 -13.85
CA GLU A 442 -22.81 9.81 -12.45
C GLU A 442 -21.63 10.48 -11.76
N LEU A 443 -20.39 10.09 -12.10
CA LEU A 443 -19.18 10.78 -11.66
C LEU A 443 -19.08 12.18 -12.29
N ASP A 444 -19.42 12.33 -13.56
CA ASP A 444 -19.41 13.63 -14.24
C ASP A 444 -20.41 14.59 -13.60
N LYS A 445 -21.64 14.11 -13.32
CA LYS A 445 -22.61 14.89 -12.54
C LYS A 445 -22.10 15.22 -11.13
N ALA A 446 -21.41 14.29 -10.46
CA ALA A 446 -20.84 14.54 -9.13
C ALA A 446 -19.76 15.63 -9.18
N ARG A 447 -18.84 15.58 -10.16
CA ARG A 447 -17.81 16.60 -10.41
C ARG A 447 -18.43 17.97 -10.62
N GLU A 448 -19.45 18.07 -11.49
CA GLU A 448 -20.14 19.34 -11.74
C GLU A 448 -20.80 19.91 -10.49
N ARG A 449 -21.46 19.08 -9.69
CA ARG A 449 -22.06 19.52 -8.42
C ARG A 449 -21.01 20.05 -7.43
N VAL A 450 -19.88 19.34 -7.30
CA VAL A 450 -18.77 19.76 -6.44
C VAL A 450 -18.16 21.08 -6.94
N ARG A 451 -17.93 21.24 -8.26
CA ARG A 451 -17.45 22.49 -8.86
C ARG A 451 -18.36 23.67 -8.51
N LEU A 452 -19.67 23.53 -8.71
CA LEU A 452 -20.65 24.57 -8.38
C LEU A 452 -20.72 24.90 -6.89
N PHE A 453 -20.56 23.90 -6.01
CA PHE A 453 -20.55 24.09 -4.57
C PHE A 453 -19.32 24.88 -4.11
N VAL A 454 -18.16 24.50 -4.62
CA VAL A 454 -16.86 25.05 -4.22
C VAL A 454 -16.64 26.46 -4.79
N GLN A 455 -17.06 26.72 -6.03
CA GLN A 455 -16.96 28.06 -6.65
C GLN A 455 -17.72 29.17 -5.93
N LYS A 456 -18.72 28.83 -5.10
CA LYS A 456 -19.45 29.83 -4.30
C LYS A 456 -18.59 30.51 -3.22
N HIS A 457 -17.40 29.99 -2.93
CA HIS A 457 -16.53 30.47 -1.85
C HIS A 457 -15.28 31.12 -2.47
N SER A 458 -15.32 32.45 -2.57
CA SER A 458 -14.53 33.35 -3.42
C SER A 458 -13.09 33.64 -2.95
N LYS A 459 -12.33 32.65 -2.49
CA LYS A 459 -10.88 32.79 -2.27
C LYS A 459 -10.10 32.44 -3.55
N PRO A 460 -8.96 33.08 -3.86
CA PRO A 460 -8.12 32.74 -5.00
C PRO A 460 -7.35 31.44 -4.73
N ILE A 461 -8.06 30.32 -4.70
CA ILE A 461 -7.51 28.98 -4.47
C ILE A 461 -7.50 28.23 -5.80
N ASP A 462 -6.41 27.52 -6.11
CA ASP A 462 -6.38 26.58 -7.23
C ASP A 462 -7.12 25.29 -6.85
N ILE A 463 -8.29 25.06 -7.46
CA ILE A 463 -9.18 23.95 -7.10
C ILE A 463 -9.30 22.99 -8.27
N LEU A 464 -8.71 21.81 -8.09
CA LEU A 464 -8.75 20.72 -9.06
C LEU A 464 -9.80 19.68 -8.63
N VAL A 465 -10.83 19.47 -9.45
CA VAL A 465 -11.86 18.45 -9.24
C VAL A 465 -11.68 17.30 -10.23
N LEU A 466 -11.36 16.10 -9.71
CA LEU A 466 -11.02 14.87 -10.44
C LEU A 466 -12.14 13.83 -10.48
#